data_AF-A0A7V0MBT1-F1
#
_entry.id   AF-A0A7V0MBT1-F1
#
_cell.length_a   1.000
_cell.length_b   1.000
_cell.length_c   1.000
_cell.angle_alpha   90.00
_cell.angle_beta   90.00
_cell.angle_gamma   90.00
#
_symmetry.space_group_name_H-M   'P 1'
#
loop_
_entity.id
_entity.type
_entity.pdbx_description
1 polymer ?
#
loop_
_entity_poly.entity_id
_entity_poly.type
_entity_poly.pdbx_seq_one_letter_code
_entity_poly.pdbx_strand_id
1 'polypeptide(L)'
;VIFAVRDKPTINDATIEDAVTCGLDKICRVISSGSDAPGTVLDLCNQEFLEIYNRAPLIISKGQGNFEELSDEDKPIFFLFKAKCQTVADELNCKVGDMILTTPIPRTSLKSKL
;
A
#
# COMPACT_ATOMS: atom_id res chain seq x y z
N VAL A 1 -15.54 0.31 -6.56
CA VAL A 1 -14.08 0.49 -6.31
C VAL A 1 -13.91 1.73 -5.46
N ILE A 2 -13.06 1.66 -4.44
CA ILE A 2 -12.67 2.81 -3.61
C ILE A 2 -11.16 3.00 -3.82
N PHE A 3 -10.74 4.23 -4.07
CA PHE A 3 -9.35 4.58 -4.27
C PHE A 3 -8.90 5.47 -3.10
N ALA A 4 -8.00 4.94 -2.26
CA ALA A 4 -7.47 5.67 -1.13
C ALA A 4 -6.17 6.39 -1.51
N VAL A 5 -6.08 7.67 -1.12
CA VAL A 5 -4.93 8.57 -1.35
C VAL A 5 -4.46 9.15 -0.02
N ARG A 6 -3.32 9.86 -0.02
CA ARG A 6 -2.85 10.56 1.19
C ARG A 6 -3.73 11.75 1.52
N ASP A 7 -3.68 12.16 2.78
CA ASP A 7 -4.36 13.37 3.24
C ASP A 7 -3.68 14.64 2.76
N LYS A 8 -2.35 14.61 2.75
CA LYS A 8 -1.49 15.73 2.38
C LYS A 8 -0.36 15.24 1.48
N PRO A 9 0.31 16.17 0.77
CA PRO A 9 1.47 15.82 -0.05
C PRO A 9 2.56 15.14 0.78
N THR A 10 2.87 13.89 0.43
CA THR A 10 3.93 13.09 1.05
C THR A 10 4.85 12.57 -0.04
N ILE A 11 5.97 13.27 -0.25
CA ILE A 11 6.94 12.98 -1.33
C ILE A 11 6.28 13.06 -2.71
N ASN A 12 5.88 11.92 -3.26
CA ASN A 12 5.28 11.75 -4.58
C ASN A 12 3.98 10.94 -4.52
N ASP A 13 3.47 10.67 -3.31
CA ASP A 13 2.21 9.97 -3.12
C ASP A 13 1.04 10.88 -3.51
N ALA A 14 0.06 10.29 -4.18
CA ALA A 14 -1.10 11.02 -4.68
C ALA A 14 -2.00 11.50 -3.54
N THR A 15 -2.59 12.68 -3.70
CA THR A 15 -3.65 13.24 -2.85
C THR A 15 -5.01 13.21 -3.56
N ILE A 16 -6.06 13.71 -2.90
CA ILE A 16 -7.39 13.85 -3.51
C ILE A 16 -7.32 14.78 -4.74
N GLU A 17 -6.54 15.85 -4.66
CA GLU A 17 -6.34 16.79 -5.76
C GLU A 17 -5.74 16.12 -7.00
N ASP A 18 -4.75 15.25 -6.82
CA ASP A 18 -4.15 14.48 -7.93
C ASP A 18 -5.16 13.53 -8.56
N ALA A 19 -5.96 12.85 -7.74
CA ALA A 19 -7.00 11.94 -8.20
C ALA A 19 -8.09 12.65 -9.00
N VAL A 20 -8.52 13.84 -8.54
CA VAL A 20 -9.46 14.69 -9.28
C VAL A 20 -8.84 15.20 -10.59
N THR A 21 -7.59 15.63 -10.54
CA THR A 21 -6.87 16.15 -11.72
C THR A 21 -6.78 15.12 -12.85
N CYS A 22 -6.55 13.85 -12.52
CA CYS A 22 -6.52 12.76 -13.51
C CYS A 22 -7.90 12.13 -13.79
N GLY A 23 -8.98 12.61 -13.16
CA GLY A 23 -10.35 12.16 -13.38
C GLY A 23 -10.71 10.82 -12.73
N LEU A 24 -9.95 10.35 -11.74
CA LEU A 24 -10.26 9.12 -11.00
C LEU A 24 -11.57 9.23 -10.21
N ASP A 25 -11.88 10.43 -9.72
CA ASP A 25 -13.12 10.77 -9.02
C ASP A 25 -14.37 10.51 -9.88
N LYS A 26 -14.23 10.53 -11.22
CA LYS A 26 -15.32 10.27 -12.17
C LYS A 26 -15.63 8.79 -12.35
N ILE A 27 -14.72 7.90 -11.96
CA ILE A 27 -14.85 6.44 -12.19
C ILE A 27 -14.88 5.63 -10.89
N CYS A 28 -14.48 6.22 -9.75
CA CYS A 28 -14.52 5.56 -8.46
C CYS A 28 -14.62 6.57 -7.31
N ARG A 29 -15.04 6.10 -6.13
CA ARG A 29 -15.01 6.91 -4.91
C ARG A 29 -13.57 7.08 -4.45
N VAL A 30 -13.09 8.31 -4.39
CA VAL A 30 -11.78 8.65 -3.84
C VAL A 30 -11.93 9.06 -2.37
N ILE A 31 -11.05 8.57 -1.51
CA ILE A 31 -11.01 8.91 -0.08
C ILE A 31 -9.60 9.25 0.37
N SER A 32 -9.46 10.11 1.38
CA SER A 32 -8.19 10.32 2.10
C SER A 32 -7.98 9.21 3.13
N SER A 33 -6.77 8.68 3.25
CA SER A 33 -6.38 7.79 4.35
C SER A 33 -6.25 8.52 5.69
N GLY A 34 -6.24 9.86 5.68
CA GLY A 34 -6.04 10.70 6.86
C GLY A 34 -4.58 10.76 7.36
N SER A 35 -3.68 10.09 6.65
CA SER A 35 -2.25 10.01 6.99
C SER A 35 -1.42 10.80 5.98
N ASP A 36 -0.37 11.44 6.49
CA ASP A 36 0.71 12.08 5.73
C ASP A 36 2.03 11.29 5.81
N ALA A 37 2.00 10.07 6.34
CA ALA A 37 3.15 9.17 6.37
C ALA A 37 3.39 8.52 4.98
N PRO A 38 4.67 8.25 4.62
CA PRO A 38 4.95 7.39 3.47
C PRO A 38 4.49 5.96 3.80
N GLY A 39 3.82 5.30 2.86
CA GLY A 39 3.22 3.99 3.13
C GLY A 39 1.89 4.09 3.89
N THR A 40 1.34 2.96 4.33
CA THR A 40 0.04 2.91 5.03
C THR A 40 0.24 2.41 6.45
N VAL A 41 0.69 3.32 7.31
CA VAL A 41 0.77 3.08 8.75
C VAL A 41 -0.64 3.15 9.33
N LEU A 42 -1.24 2.00 9.64
CA LEU A 42 -2.66 1.92 10.03
C LEU A 42 -3.00 2.78 11.26
N ASP A 43 -2.10 2.87 12.24
CA ASP A 43 -2.27 3.67 13.45
C ASP A 43 -2.35 5.18 13.20
N LEU A 44 -1.90 5.64 12.03
CA LEU A 44 -1.96 7.05 11.61
C LEU A 44 -3.12 7.34 10.66
N CYS A 45 -3.92 6.33 10.31
CA CYS A 45 -5.03 6.50 9.39
C CYS A 45 -6.31 6.94 10.10
N ASN A 46 -7.18 7.65 9.38
CA ASN A 46 -8.47 8.08 9.90
C ASN A 46 -9.46 6.90 9.99
N GLN A 47 -10.52 7.10 10.77
CA GLN A 47 -11.54 6.09 11.04
C GLN A 47 -12.30 5.64 9.78
N GLU A 48 -12.61 6.56 8.86
CA GLU A 48 -13.31 6.23 7.61
C GLU A 48 -12.51 5.25 6.75
N PHE A 49 -11.21 5.52 6.58
CA PHE A 49 -10.29 4.64 5.86
C PHE A 49 -10.19 3.28 6.54
N LEU A 50 -10.00 3.25 7.86
CA LEU A 50 -9.86 2.01 8.61
C LEU A 50 -11.12 1.12 8.52
N GLU A 51 -12.31 1.71 8.55
CA GLU A 51 -13.56 0.96 8.37
C GLU A 51 -13.66 0.33 6.97
N ILE A 52 -13.27 1.08 5.94
CA ILE A 52 -13.27 0.61 4.55
C ILE A 52 -12.21 -0.47 4.37
N TYR A 53 -10.97 -0.23 4.80
CA TYR A 53 -9.87 -1.18 4.77
C TYR A 53 -10.25 -2.49 5.46
N ASN A 54 -10.87 -2.41 6.64
CA ASN A 54 -11.22 -3.60 7.40
C ASN A 54 -12.33 -4.46 6.78
N ARG A 55 -13.27 -3.84 6.06
CA ARG A 55 -14.39 -4.52 5.41
C ARG A 55 -14.10 -4.93 3.96
N ALA A 56 -12.99 -4.48 3.39
CA ALA A 56 -12.66 -4.73 2.00
C ALA A 56 -12.46 -6.24 1.74
N PRO A 57 -13.21 -6.86 0.81
CA PRO A 57 -13.01 -8.27 0.45
C PRO A 57 -11.76 -8.50 -0.40
N LEU A 58 -11.19 -7.43 -0.97
CA LEU A 58 -9.98 -7.43 -1.79
C LEU A 58 -9.33 -6.04 -1.70
N ILE A 59 -8.02 -6.01 -1.51
CA ILE A 59 -7.21 -4.79 -1.48
C ILE A 59 -6.09 -4.91 -2.51
N ILE A 60 -5.90 -3.88 -3.33
CA ILE A 60 -4.72 -3.74 -4.19
C ILE A 60 -3.87 -2.62 -3.61
N SER A 61 -2.78 -3.00 -2.96
CA SER A 61 -1.84 -2.09 -2.33
C SER A 61 -0.72 -1.73 -3.32
N LYS A 62 -0.58 -0.44 -3.65
CA LYS A 62 0.36 0.04 -4.67
C LYS A 62 1.58 0.68 -4.02
N GLY A 63 2.76 0.38 -4.55
CA GLY A 63 4.02 0.99 -4.11
C GLY A 63 4.72 0.25 -2.96
N GLN A 64 6.04 0.37 -2.91
CA GLN A 64 6.89 -0.37 -1.96
C GLN A 64 6.62 0.03 -0.50
N GLY A 65 6.42 1.31 -0.20
CA GLY A 65 6.14 1.74 1.17
C GLY A 65 4.85 1.15 1.74
N ASN A 66 3.82 0.93 0.90
CA ASN A 66 2.62 0.23 1.38
C ASN A 66 2.86 -1.28 1.56
N PHE A 67 3.81 -1.89 0.84
CA PHE A 67 4.23 -3.27 1.10
C PHE A 67 4.96 -3.36 2.43
N GLU A 68 5.93 -2.49 2.67
CA GLU A 68 6.74 -2.49 3.91
C GLU A 68 5.88 -2.33 5.18
N GLU A 69 4.81 -1.54 5.11
CA GLU A 69 3.91 -1.30 6.26
C GLU A 69 2.81 -2.35 6.44
N LEU A 70 2.37 -3.02 5.36
CA LEU A 70 1.21 -3.93 5.41
C LEU A 70 1.55 -5.40 5.11
N SER A 71 2.82 -5.75 4.84
CA SER A 71 3.19 -7.12 4.43
C SER A 71 2.94 -8.18 5.51
N ASP A 72 2.86 -7.77 6.77
CA ASP A 72 2.54 -8.62 7.92
C ASP A 72 1.03 -8.77 8.19
N GLU A 73 0.18 -8.02 7.48
CA GLU A 73 -1.26 -8.02 7.72
C GLU A 73 -1.93 -9.30 7.17
N ASP A 74 -2.72 -9.96 8.01
CA ASP A 74 -3.57 -11.09 7.61
C ASP A 74 -4.88 -10.59 6.97
N LYS A 75 -4.76 -10.13 5.72
CA LYS A 75 -5.84 -9.52 4.93
C LYS A 75 -5.77 -10.00 3.47
N PRO A 76 -6.88 -9.94 2.72
CA PRO A 76 -6.89 -10.26 1.29
C PRO A 76 -6.25 -9.13 0.45
N ILE A 77 -4.95 -8.92 0.64
CA ILE A 77 -4.15 -7.86 -0.01
C ILE A 77 -3.31 -8.46 -1.15
N PHE A 78 -3.25 -7.74 -2.27
CA PHE A 78 -2.25 -7.94 -3.31
C PHE A 78 -1.39 -6.69 -3.42
N PHE A 79 -0.07 -6.86 -3.33
CA PHE A 79 0.91 -5.80 -3.48
C PHE A 79 1.38 -5.72 -4.93
N LEU A 80 1.29 -4.53 -5.54
CA LEU A 80 1.78 -4.27 -6.89
C LEU A 80 2.72 -3.07 -6.89
N PHE A 81 4.02 -3.33 -7.06
CA PHE A 81 5.06 -2.32 -6.98
C PHE A 81 6.31 -2.72 -7.76
N LYS A 82 7.28 -1.81 -7.86
CA LYS A 82 8.64 -2.10 -8.34
C LYS A 82 9.58 -2.19 -7.14
N ALA A 83 10.40 -3.23 -7.05
CA ALA A 83 11.45 -3.30 -6.02
C ALA A 83 12.48 -2.19 -6.25
N LYS A 84 12.61 -1.22 -5.33
CA LYS A 84 13.45 -0.03 -5.47
C LYS A 84 14.77 -0.11 -4.70
N CYS A 85 14.89 -1.02 -3.73
CA CYS A 85 16.08 -1.16 -2.90
C CYS A 85 16.46 -2.64 -2.70
N GLN A 86 17.72 -2.87 -2.34
CA GLN A 86 18.26 -4.22 -2.15
C GLN A 86 17.53 -4.96 -1.01
N THR A 87 17.17 -4.28 0.07
CA THR A 87 16.47 -4.88 1.22
C THR A 87 15.18 -5.58 0.81
N VAL A 88 14.31 -4.90 0.07
CA VAL A 88 13.06 -5.51 -0.41
C VAL A 88 13.33 -6.57 -1.49
N ALA A 89 14.35 -6.37 -2.33
CA ALA A 89 14.73 -7.35 -3.33
C ALA A 89 15.19 -8.68 -2.68
N ASP A 90 15.98 -8.61 -1.62
CA ASP A 90 16.43 -9.76 -0.85
C ASP A 90 15.26 -10.45 -0.13
N GLU A 91 14.38 -9.67 0.51
CA GLU A 91 13.17 -10.17 1.20
C GLU A 91 12.27 -10.97 0.25
N LEU A 92 12.11 -10.48 -0.99
CA LEU A 92 11.28 -11.10 -2.01
C LEU A 92 12.01 -12.08 -2.92
N ASN A 93 13.32 -12.27 -2.73
CA ASN A 93 14.18 -13.07 -3.60
C ASN A 93 14.01 -12.68 -5.09
N CYS A 94 14.04 -11.38 -5.38
CA CYS A 94 13.97 -10.80 -6.70
C CYS A 94 15.15 -9.84 -6.97
N LYS A 95 15.17 -9.16 -8.11
CA LYS A 95 16.18 -8.14 -8.43
C LYS A 95 15.62 -6.74 -8.19
N VAL A 96 16.49 -5.81 -7.80
CA VAL A 96 16.16 -4.39 -7.82
C VAL A 96 15.73 -4.00 -9.24
N GLY A 97 14.57 -3.36 -9.34
CA GLY A 97 13.94 -2.97 -10.60
C GLY A 97 12.84 -3.91 -11.09
N ASP A 98 12.71 -5.12 -10.52
CA ASP A 98 11.66 -6.06 -10.89
C ASP A 98 10.26 -5.52 -10.54
N MET A 99 9.28 -5.83 -11.39
CA MET A 99 7.87 -5.59 -11.11
C MET A 99 7.33 -6.76 -10.27
N ILE A 100 6.77 -6.44 -9.12
CA ILE A 100 6.32 -7.39 -8.12
C ILE A 100 4.80 -7.41 -8.08
N LEU A 101 4.23 -8.61 -8.10
CA LEU A 101 2.86 -8.90 -7.68
C LEU A 101 2.92 -10.02 -6.63
N THR A 102 2.61 -9.71 -5.37
CA THR A 102 2.69 -10.67 -4.26
C THR A 102 1.53 -10.49 -3.27
N THR A 103 1.30 -11.49 -2.43
CA THR A 103 0.40 -11.44 -1.25
C THR A 103 1.21 -11.12 0.02
N PRO A 104 0.57 -10.90 1.19
CA PRO A 104 1.25 -10.80 2.48
C PRO A 104 2.25 -11.94 2.71
N ILE A 105 3.34 -11.61 3.39
CA ILE A 105 4.44 -12.53 3.70
C ILE A 105 4.60 -12.50 5.22
N PRO A 106 4.05 -13.48 5.94
CA PRO A 106 4.16 -13.49 7.40
C PRO A 106 5.63 -13.50 7.81
N ARG A 107 6.10 -12.53 8.61
CA ARG A 107 7.49 -12.47 9.11
C ARG A 107 7.95 -13.72 9.85
N THR A 108 7.05 -14.58 10.33
CA THR A 108 7.37 -15.92 10.89
C THR A 108 7.97 -16.88 9.86
N SER A 109 7.73 -16.69 8.57
CA SER A 109 8.23 -17.52 7.47
C SER A 109 9.73 -17.31 7.17
N LEU A 110 10.35 -16.29 7.75
CA LEU A 110 11.72 -15.86 7.47
C LEU A 110 12.76 -16.36 8.49
N LYS A 111 12.34 -16.90 9.65
CA LYS A 111 13.26 -17.46 10.66
C LYS A 111 13.85 -18.84 10.31
N SER A 112 13.49 -19.44 9.18
CA SER A 112 14.07 -20.73 8.75
C SER A 112 15.31 -20.58 7.86
N LYS A 113 15.87 -19.38 7.74
CA LYS A 113 17.08 -19.08 6.92
C LYS A 113 18.22 -18.39 7.68
N LEU A 114 18.16 -18.36 9.01
CA LEU A 114 19.27 -17.93 9.88
C LEU A 114 19.71 -19.08 10.79
#